data_AF-B6BL84-F1
#
_entry.id   AF-B6BL84-F1
#
_cell.length_a   1.000
_cell.length_b   1.000
_cell.length_c   1.000
_cell.angle_alpha   90.00
_cell.angle_beta   90.00
_cell.angle_gamma   90.00
#
_symmetry.space_group_name_H-M   'P 1'
#
loop_
_entity.id
_entity.type
_entity.pdbx_description
1 polymer ?
#
loop_
_entity_poly.entity_id
_entity_poly.type
_entity_poly.pdbx_seq_one_letter_code
_entity_poly.pdbx_strand_id
1 'polypeptide(L)'
;MRNYLFFIPFILSVFSGCSVEPLKPVEVTAPQARIDYLKEVKPILDKRCVVCHSCYNSPCQLKLSSFEGIDRGASKDKVYLAERLLAQDPSRLFIDAKNTKEWREKDFNSVLDSDAQMGSNNSMMLLLLDHKMRNPKSEGDYFSESDDLTCSKNREELAEFLDDNPHQGMPFGFPPLSKDEFKTIKEWLGQGAPAPSASEITPSKVASKVAQKDIEEFEIFLNNPDAKHVMSARYIYEHLFWRISHLKAHQMNFLS
;
A
#
# COMPACT_ATOMS: atom_id res chain seq x y z
N MET A 1 10.09 -8.94 78.31
CA MET A 1 10.13 -8.16 77.06
C MET A 1 10.75 -9.04 75.99
N ARG A 2 9.95 -9.64 75.10
CA ARG A 2 10.42 -10.58 74.06
C ARG A 2 10.14 -9.94 72.70
N ASN A 3 11.20 -9.46 72.06
CA ASN A 3 11.13 -8.73 70.80
C ASN A 3 10.66 -9.65 69.67
N TYR A 4 9.65 -9.18 68.93
CA TYR A 4 9.13 -9.81 67.72
C TYR A 4 10.08 -9.52 66.55
N LEU A 5 10.67 -10.57 65.97
CA LEU A 5 11.29 -10.52 64.64
C LEU A 5 10.20 -10.84 63.61
N PHE A 6 9.57 -9.80 63.06
CA PHE A 6 8.70 -9.92 61.89
C PHE A 6 9.59 -10.11 60.65
N PHE A 7 9.68 -11.34 60.15
CA PHE A 7 10.21 -11.63 58.83
C PHE A 7 9.09 -11.41 57.80
N ILE A 8 9.12 -10.25 57.12
CA ILE A 8 8.24 -9.99 55.97
C ILE A 8 8.91 -10.59 54.74
N PRO A 9 8.32 -11.60 54.06
CA PRO A 9 8.87 -12.09 52.82
C PRO A 9 8.58 -11.04 51.73
N PHE A 10 9.64 -10.42 51.22
CA PHE A 10 9.57 -9.56 50.05
C PHE A 10 9.32 -10.45 48.83
N ILE A 11 8.04 -10.61 48.46
CA ILE A 11 7.64 -11.27 47.22
C ILE A 11 8.07 -10.36 46.07
N LEU A 12 9.22 -10.68 45.48
CA LEU A 12 9.67 -10.12 44.21
C LEU A 12 8.78 -10.70 43.12
N SER A 13 7.66 -10.03 42.84
CA SER A 13 6.83 -10.30 41.66
C SER A 13 7.67 -9.98 40.42
N VAL A 14 8.21 -11.02 39.80
CA VAL A 14 8.81 -10.95 38.47
C VAL A 14 7.65 -10.75 37.49
N PHE A 15 7.41 -9.51 37.10
CA PHE A 15 6.58 -9.20 35.94
C PHE A 15 7.34 -9.68 34.70
N SER A 16 7.14 -10.94 34.32
CA SER A 16 7.46 -11.41 32.98
C SER A 16 6.49 -10.73 32.01
N GLY A 17 6.88 -9.56 31.50
CA GLY A 17 6.20 -8.96 30.36
C GLY A 17 6.28 -9.94 29.19
N CYS A 18 5.14 -10.30 28.60
CA CYS A 18 5.10 -11.00 27.33
C CYS A 18 5.60 -10.03 26.26
N SER A 19 6.91 -10.09 25.94
CA SER A 19 7.43 -9.40 24.78
C SER A 19 7.21 -10.31 23.58
N VAL A 20 6.49 -9.82 22.57
CA VAL A 20 6.33 -10.52 21.29
C VAL A 20 7.70 -10.65 20.61
N GLU A 21 7.96 -11.80 20.00
CA GLU A 21 9.22 -12.04 19.26
C GLU A 21 9.27 -11.13 18.02
N PRO A 22 10.37 -10.41 17.78
CA PRO A 22 10.47 -9.56 16.59
C PRO A 22 10.41 -10.40 15.31
N LEU A 23 9.76 -9.86 14.28
CA LEU A 23 9.65 -10.51 12.99
C LEU A 23 11.04 -10.73 12.36
N LYS A 24 11.29 -11.95 11.90
CA LYS A 24 12.55 -12.33 11.29
C LYS A 24 12.66 -11.69 9.90
N PRO A 25 13.80 -11.05 9.56
CA PRO A 25 14.06 -10.60 8.20
C PRO A 25 13.93 -11.75 7.21
N VAL A 26 13.43 -11.44 6.02
CA VAL A 26 13.25 -12.41 4.95
C VAL A 26 14.52 -12.42 4.11
N GLU A 27 15.13 -13.60 3.95
CA GLU A 27 16.30 -13.80 3.09
C GLU A 27 15.98 -13.45 1.65
N VAL A 28 16.67 -12.48 1.05
CA VAL A 28 16.49 -12.08 -0.34
C VAL A 28 17.74 -12.38 -1.15
N THR A 29 17.60 -13.21 -2.18
CA THR A 29 18.68 -13.44 -3.13
C THR A 29 18.85 -12.19 -3.99
N ALA A 30 20.08 -11.69 -4.11
CA ALA A 30 20.38 -10.61 -5.04
C ALA A 30 20.11 -11.09 -6.48
N PRO A 31 19.11 -10.53 -7.19
CA PRO A 31 18.84 -10.94 -8.56
C PRO A 31 19.99 -10.51 -9.48
N GLN A 32 20.23 -11.29 -10.54
CA GLN A 32 21.29 -11.01 -11.52
C GLN A 32 21.01 -9.78 -12.39
N ALA A 33 19.76 -9.35 -12.48
CA ALA A 33 19.30 -8.21 -13.27
C ALA A 33 18.38 -7.28 -12.45
N ARG A 34 18.33 -6.00 -12.83
CA ARG A 34 17.40 -5.02 -12.25
C ARG A 34 15.95 -5.41 -12.58
N ILE A 35 15.08 -5.48 -11.57
CA ILE A 35 13.65 -5.72 -11.77
C ILE A 35 12.99 -4.39 -12.17
N ASP A 36 12.25 -4.41 -13.27
CA ASP A 36 11.54 -3.24 -13.79
C ASP A 36 10.19 -3.10 -13.09
N TYR A 37 10.02 -2.01 -12.33
CA TYR A 37 8.77 -1.76 -11.60
C TYR A 37 7.54 -1.73 -12.52
N LEU A 38 7.61 -1.06 -13.67
CA LEU A 38 6.44 -0.86 -14.53
C LEU A 38 6.07 -2.14 -15.29
N LYS A 39 7.06 -2.94 -15.70
CA LYS A 39 6.82 -4.16 -16.49
C LYS A 39 6.57 -5.40 -15.64
N GLU A 40 7.20 -5.51 -14.48
CA GLU A 40 7.21 -6.75 -13.70
C GLU A 40 6.41 -6.62 -12.41
N VAL A 41 6.61 -5.54 -11.65
CA VAL A 41 6.00 -5.38 -10.31
C VAL A 41 4.58 -4.82 -10.41
N LYS A 42 4.39 -3.73 -11.15
CA LYS A 42 3.11 -3.03 -11.27
C LYS A 42 1.97 -3.96 -11.74
N PRO A 43 2.13 -4.85 -12.73
CA PRO A 43 1.07 -5.77 -13.12
C PRO A 43 0.65 -6.72 -12.01
N ILE A 44 1.57 -7.10 -11.11
CA ILE A 44 1.25 -7.95 -9.95
C ILE A 44 0.46 -7.15 -8.93
N LEU A 45 0.90 -5.93 -8.60
CA LEU A 45 0.19 -5.04 -7.67
C LEU A 45 -1.21 -4.69 -8.18
N ASP A 46 -1.35 -4.39 -9.47
CA ASP A 46 -2.62 -4.08 -10.10
C ASP A 46 -3.61 -5.27 -10.02
N LYS A 47 -3.12 -6.50 -10.17
CA LYS A 47 -3.95 -7.72 -10.10
C LYS A 47 -4.28 -8.14 -8.67
N ARG A 48 -3.35 -7.99 -7.73
CA ARG A 48 -3.42 -8.62 -6.40
C ARG A 48 -3.74 -7.64 -5.26
N CYS A 49 -3.45 -6.36 -5.43
CA CYS A 49 -3.41 -5.42 -4.31
C CYS A 49 -4.30 -4.19 -4.53
N VAL A 50 -4.36 -3.67 -5.77
CA VAL A 50 -5.08 -2.43 -6.10
C VAL A 50 -6.59 -2.53 -5.85
N VAL A 51 -7.17 -3.72 -5.89
CA VAL A 51 -8.59 -3.92 -5.56
C VAL A 51 -8.93 -3.40 -4.16
N CYS A 52 -8.03 -3.55 -3.18
CA CYS A 52 -8.20 -3.02 -1.83
C CYS A 52 -7.43 -1.71 -1.61
N HIS A 53 -6.33 -1.49 -2.33
CA HIS A 53 -5.40 -0.37 -2.14
C HIS A 53 -5.41 0.67 -3.27
N SER A 54 -6.59 1.01 -3.81
CA SER A 54 -6.74 1.98 -4.91
C SER A 54 -7.31 3.33 -4.51
N CYS A 55 -8.10 3.40 -3.43
CA CYS A 55 -8.96 4.55 -3.13
C CYS A 55 -8.60 5.23 -1.80
N TYR A 56 -9.33 6.29 -1.44
CA TYR A 56 -9.20 6.95 -0.14
C TYR A 56 -9.63 6.05 1.03
N ASN A 57 -10.56 5.10 0.79
CA ASN A 57 -10.93 4.09 1.77
C ASN A 57 -10.00 2.87 1.79
N SER A 58 -8.80 2.97 1.19
CA SER A 58 -7.84 1.87 1.26
C SER A 58 -7.41 1.66 2.72
N PRO A 59 -7.26 0.41 3.19
CA PRO A 59 -6.73 0.13 4.52
C PRO A 59 -5.43 0.89 4.78
N CYS A 60 -5.33 1.52 5.95
CA CYS A 60 -4.19 2.33 6.36
C CYS A 60 -3.83 3.47 5.39
N GLN A 61 -4.82 3.92 4.61
CA GLN A 61 -4.65 4.86 3.49
C GLN A 61 -3.63 4.43 2.44
N LEU A 62 -3.10 3.20 2.47
CA LEU A 62 -2.01 2.75 1.61
C LEU A 62 -2.50 2.62 0.16
N LYS A 63 -1.78 3.22 -0.79
CA LYS A 63 -2.12 3.18 -2.22
C LYS A 63 -1.05 2.41 -2.98
N LEU A 64 -1.44 1.36 -3.71
CA LEU A 64 -0.52 0.49 -4.44
C LEU A 64 -0.67 0.59 -5.97
N SER A 65 -1.48 1.56 -6.44
CA SER A 65 -1.77 1.76 -7.87
C SER A 65 -0.67 2.51 -8.65
N SER A 66 0.22 3.23 -7.95
CA SER A 66 1.38 3.92 -8.50
C SER A 66 2.57 3.84 -7.56
N PHE A 67 3.79 4.07 -8.07
CA PHE A 67 5.00 4.03 -7.26
C PHE A 67 4.96 5.08 -6.14
N GLU A 68 4.48 6.29 -6.44
CA GLU A 68 4.37 7.38 -5.48
C GLU A 68 3.35 7.10 -4.38
N GLY A 69 2.32 6.29 -4.68
CA GLY A 69 1.40 5.78 -3.67
C GLY A 69 2.09 4.85 -2.67
N ILE A 70 2.98 3.98 -3.16
CA ILE A 70 3.73 3.02 -2.35
C ILE A 70 4.79 3.76 -1.51
N ASP A 71 5.51 4.69 -2.13
CA ASP A 71 6.56 5.51 -1.48
C ASP A 71 6.00 6.42 -0.39
N ARG A 72 4.81 7.02 -0.61
CA ARG A 72 4.06 7.72 0.44
C ARG A 72 3.89 6.82 1.67
N GLY A 73 3.53 5.56 1.48
CA GLY A 73 3.39 4.58 2.55
C GLY A 73 2.01 4.57 3.19
N ALA A 74 1.95 4.11 4.44
CA ALA A 74 0.71 3.88 5.19
C ALA A 74 0.58 4.84 6.38
N SER A 75 -0.65 5.18 6.76
CA SER A 75 -0.96 6.00 7.94
C SER A 75 -2.00 5.32 8.82
N LYS A 76 -1.93 5.58 10.12
CA LYS A 76 -2.93 5.13 11.12
C LYS A 76 -4.15 6.05 11.16
N ASP A 77 -4.08 7.22 10.53
CA ASP A 77 -5.18 8.17 10.54
C ASP A 77 -6.38 7.59 9.79
N LYS A 78 -7.53 7.56 10.47
CA LYS A 78 -8.79 7.13 9.87
C LYS A 78 -9.32 8.22 8.94
N VAL A 79 -9.54 7.92 7.66
CA VAL A 79 -10.12 8.89 6.73
C VAL A 79 -11.57 9.21 7.12
N TYR A 80 -12.35 8.16 7.39
CA TYR A 80 -13.72 8.25 7.85
C TYR A 80 -13.76 8.04 9.37
N LEU A 81 -14.09 9.09 10.10
CA LEU A 81 -14.30 9.06 11.55
C LEU A 81 -15.56 9.88 11.83
N ALA A 82 -16.64 9.20 12.21
CA ALA A 82 -17.97 9.81 12.35
C ALA A 82 -18.03 10.82 13.49
N GLU A 83 -17.17 10.66 14.50
CA GLU A 83 -17.07 11.50 15.69
C GLU A 83 -16.32 12.82 15.44
N ARG A 84 -15.78 13.01 14.23
CA ARG A 84 -14.91 14.15 13.94
C ARG A 84 -15.71 15.46 13.83
N LEU A 85 -15.40 16.41 14.71
CA LEU A 85 -16.02 17.74 14.74
C LEU A 85 -15.40 18.75 13.75
N LEU A 86 -14.15 18.53 13.32
CA LEU A 86 -13.41 19.43 12.44
C LEU A 86 -13.00 18.73 11.14
N ALA A 87 -12.78 19.50 10.08
CA ALA A 87 -12.23 18.93 8.85
C ALA A 87 -10.82 18.36 9.11
N GLN A 88 -10.52 17.18 8.54
CA GLN A 88 -9.18 16.62 8.55
C GLN A 88 -8.36 17.20 7.40
N ASP A 89 -7.06 17.36 7.61
CA ASP A 89 -6.14 17.69 6.54
C ASP A 89 -6.14 16.61 5.44
N PRO A 90 -6.23 17.03 4.16
CA PRO A 90 -6.23 16.09 3.05
C PRO A 90 -4.84 15.48 2.81
N SER A 91 -4.82 14.25 2.28
CA SER A 91 -3.62 13.45 2.01
C SER A 91 -3.50 13.02 0.54
N ARG A 92 -3.92 13.89 -0.39
CA ARG A 92 -3.91 13.64 -1.84
C ARG A 92 -2.48 13.66 -2.38
N LEU A 93 -2.15 12.64 -3.15
CA LEU A 93 -0.88 12.53 -3.87
C LEU A 93 -0.65 13.77 -4.75
N PHE A 94 0.58 14.28 -4.77
CA PHE A 94 1.06 15.42 -5.58
C PHE A 94 0.49 16.81 -5.23
N ILE A 95 -0.52 16.88 -4.38
CA ILE A 95 -1.16 18.14 -3.97
C ILE A 95 -0.75 18.50 -2.55
N ASP A 96 -1.02 17.59 -1.61
CA ASP A 96 -0.86 17.87 -0.19
C ASP A 96 0.57 17.55 0.30
N ALA A 97 1.31 16.74 -0.44
CA ALA A 97 2.76 16.57 -0.34
C ALA A 97 3.36 16.09 -1.68
N LYS A 98 4.61 16.45 -1.95
CA LYS A 98 5.30 16.28 -3.24
C LYS A 98 6.47 15.30 -3.20
N ASN A 99 6.96 14.93 -2.02
CA ASN A 99 8.09 14.03 -1.85
C ASN A 99 7.95 13.18 -0.58
N THR A 100 8.77 12.13 -0.48
CA THR A 100 8.78 11.19 0.64
C THR A 100 8.94 11.88 1.99
N LYS A 101 9.81 12.89 2.09
CA LYS A 101 10.07 13.61 3.35
C LYS A 101 8.82 14.32 3.85
N GLU A 102 8.12 15.05 2.99
CA GLU A 102 6.85 15.71 3.33
C GLU A 102 5.77 14.70 3.77
N TRP A 103 5.78 13.48 3.22
CA TRP A 103 4.88 12.42 3.68
C TRP A 103 5.24 11.90 5.09
N ARG A 104 6.53 11.76 5.40
CA ARG A 104 6.99 11.38 6.76
C ARG A 104 6.62 12.45 7.79
N GLU A 105 6.66 13.73 7.41
CA GLU A 105 6.19 14.86 8.26
C GLU A 105 4.67 14.84 8.49
N LYS A 106 3.91 14.16 7.63
CA LYS A 106 2.46 13.92 7.75
C LYS A 106 2.13 12.55 8.37
N ASP A 107 3.04 11.98 9.17
CA ASP A 107 2.87 10.70 9.88
C ASP A 107 2.61 9.46 9.00
N PHE A 108 2.93 9.53 7.70
CA PHE A 108 2.95 8.33 6.85
C PHE A 108 4.26 7.56 7.05
N ASN A 109 4.16 6.25 7.21
CA ASN A 109 5.28 5.34 7.48
C ASN A 109 5.61 4.52 6.23
N SER A 110 6.90 4.34 5.98
CA SER A 110 7.36 3.60 4.79
C SER A 110 7.00 2.12 4.91
N VAL A 111 6.47 1.56 3.82
CA VAL A 111 6.25 0.12 3.69
C VAL A 111 7.41 -0.60 3.00
N LEU A 112 8.38 0.17 2.46
CA LEU A 112 9.50 -0.32 1.65
C LEU A 112 10.82 -0.33 2.42
N ASP A 113 10.95 0.50 3.47
CA ASP A 113 12.21 0.70 4.18
C ASP A 113 12.67 -0.57 4.90
N SER A 114 13.94 -0.91 4.73
CA SER A 114 14.59 -2.03 5.41
C SER A 114 15.92 -1.58 6.00
N ASP A 115 16.18 -2.02 7.23
CA ASP A 115 17.45 -1.87 7.95
C ASP A 115 18.16 -3.22 8.16
N ALA A 116 17.69 -4.27 7.47
CA ALA A 116 18.28 -5.60 7.53
C ALA A 116 19.67 -5.64 6.89
N GLN A 117 20.46 -6.65 7.27
CA GLN A 117 21.77 -6.89 6.67
C GLN A 117 21.65 -7.25 5.18
N MET A 118 22.76 -7.05 4.45
CA MET A 118 22.84 -7.41 3.03
C MET A 118 22.44 -8.87 2.80
N GLY A 119 21.54 -9.11 1.83
CA GLY A 119 20.98 -10.43 1.56
C GLY A 119 19.69 -10.73 2.33
N SER A 120 19.20 -9.79 3.14
CA SER A 120 17.91 -9.89 3.83
C SER A 120 17.12 -8.59 3.69
N ASN A 121 15.81 -8.66 3.86
CA ASN A 121 14.92 -7.51 3.85
C ASN A 121 13.79 -7.69 4.88
N ASN A 122 13.52 -6.63 5.64
CA ASN A 122 12.49 -6.57 6.67
C ASN A 122 11.52 -5.40 6.46
N SER A 123 11.31 -5.00 5.21
CA SER A 123 10.25 -4.06 4.85
C SER A 123 8.88 -4.62 5.27
N MET A 124 8.00 -3.77 5.79
CA MET A 124 6.67 -4.21 6.26
C MET A 124 5.88 -4.91 5.15
N MET A 125 6.03 -4.44 3.90
CA MET A 125 5.45 -5.09 2.73
C MET A 125 5.94 -6.54 2.57
N LEU A 126 7.25 -6.78 2.64
CA LEU A 126 7.78 -8.14 2.49
C LEU A 126 7.39 -9.04 3.65
N LEU A 127 7.41 -8.52 4.88
CA LEU A 127 7.04 -9.28 6.08
C LEU A 127 5.58 -9.76 6.01
N LEU A 128 4.64 -8.89 5.58
CA LEU A 128 3.24 -9.23 5.42
C LEU A 128 3.00 -10.27 4.31
N LEU A 129 3.71 -10.13 3.18
CA LEU A 129 3.61 -11.09 2.07
C LEU A 129 4.20 -12.45 2.47
N ASP A 130 5.37 -12.46 3.08
CA ASP A 130 6.04 -13.68 3.55
C ASP A 130 5.22 -14.39 4.64
N HIS A 131 4.59 -13.63 5.54
CA HIS A 131 3.66 -14.19 6.54
C HIS A 131 2.49 -14.91 5.89
N LYS A 132 1.92 -14.36 4.80
CA LYS A 132 0.86 -15.01 4.04
C LYS A 132 1.34 -16.27 3.31
N MET A 133 2.57 -16.26 2.80
CA MET A 133 3.17 -17.44 2.19
C MET A 133 3.35 -18.59 3.21
N ARG A 134 3.74 -18.26 4.45
CA ARG A 134 3.88 -19.23 5.55
C ARG A 134 2.54 -19.68 6.15
N ASN A 135 1.56 -18.79 6.17
CA ASN A 135 0.22 -19.01 6.71
C ASN A 135 -0.84 -18.85 5.60
N PRO A 136 -0.94 -19.79 4.65
CA PRO A 136 -1.78 -19.62 3.45
C PRO A 136 -3.27 -19.64 3.75
N LYS A 137 -3.69 -20.24 4.87
CA LYS A 137 -5.09 -20.29 5.29
C LYS A 137 -5.59 -18.90 5.62
N SER A 138 -6.75 -18.55 5.09
CA SER A 138 -7.52 -17.39 5.53
C SER A 138 -8.62 -17.91 6.44
N GLU A 139 -8.47 -17.71 7.75
CA GLU A 139 -9.48 -18.05 8.76
C GLU A 139 -9.86 -16.77 9.51
N GLY A 140 -11.15 -16.54 9.74
CA GLY A 140 -11.68 -15.36 10.42
C GLY A 140 -13.00 -14.85 9.81
N ASP A 141 -13.81 -14.20 10.64
CA ASP A 141 -15.03 -13.51 10.19
C ASP A 141 -14.65 -12.15 9.59
N TYR A 142 -15.10 -11.89 8.36
CA TYR A 142 -14.77 -10.67 7.62
C TYR A 142 -15.90 -9.66 7.67
N PHE A 143 -15.61 -8.50 8.25
CA PHE A 143 -16.51 -7.36 8.25
C PHE A 143 -15.84 -6.20 7.52
N SER A 144 -16.34 -5.83 6.35
CA SER A 144 -15.84 -4.68 5.58
C SER A 144 -16.00 -3.33 6.30
N GLU A 145 -16.78 -3.30 7.39
CA GLU A 145 -17.15 -2.11 8.16
C GLU A 145 -16.58 -2.10 9.58
N SER A 146 -15.77 -3.09 9.97
CA SER A 146 -15.21 -3.11 11.32
C SER A 146 -14.22 -1.94 11.52
N ASP A 147 -14.49 -1.14 12.54
CA ASP A 147 -13.65 0.00 12.94
C ASP A 147 -12.25 -0.38 13.47
N ASP A 148 -11.98 -1.68 13.58
CA ASP A 148 -10.71 -2.23 14.07
C ASP A 148 -9.69 -2.42 12.93
N LEU A 149 -9.56 -1.40 12.07
CA LEU A 149 -8.45 -1.33 11.13
C LEU A 149 -7.16 -1.05 11.92
N THR A 150 -6.55 -2.11 12.45
CA THR A 150 -5.27 -2.02 13.15
C THR A 150 -4.15 -1.82 12.13
N CYS A 151 -3.80 -0.56 11.90
CA CYS A 151 -2.67 -0.20 11.06
C CYS A 151 -1.39 -0.16 11.89
N SER A 152 -0.42 -1.02 11.58
CA SER A 152 0.88 -1.02 12.26
C SER A 152 1.74 0.14 11.75
N LYS A 153 2.26 0.95 12.68
CA LYS A 153 3.19 2.06 12.38
C LYS A 153 4.57 1.57 11.97
N ASN A 154 5.04 0.51 12.63
CA ASN A 154 6.40 0.00 12.58
C ASN A 154 6.41 -1.53 12.69
N ARG A 155 7.60 -2.12 12.70
CA ARG A 155 7.79 -3.58 12.68
C ARG A 155 7.42 -4.22 14.01
N GLU A 156 7.53 -3.47 15.11
CA GLU A 156 7.16 -3.88 16.44
C GLU A 156 5.64 -4.04 16.56
N GLU A 157 4.88 -3.00 16.19
CA GLU A 157 3.41 -3.07 16.13
C GLU A 157 2.92 -4.11 15.11
N LEU A 158 3.69 -4.36 14.04
CA LEU A 158 3.37 -5.41 13.07
C LEU A 158 3.60 -6.80 13.65
N ALA A 159 4.64 -6.99 14.46
CA ALA A 159 4.91 -8.25 15.14
C ALA A 159 3.78 -8.59 16.11
N GLU A 160 3.37 -7.62 16.94
CA GLU A 160 2.23 -7.76 17.86
C GLU A 160 0.95 -8.11 17.11
N PHE A 161 0.64 -7.36 16.04
CA PHE A 161 -0.55 -7.63 15.23
C PHE A 161 -0.57 -9.05 14.66
N LEU A 162 0.55 -9.53 14.10
CA LEU A 162 0.61 -10.86 13.47
C LEU A 162 0.67 -12.02 14.49
N ASP A 163 1.11 -11.76 15.71
CA ASP A 163 1.05 -12.73 16.82
C ASP A 163 -0.40 -12.95 17.26
N ASP A 164 -1.14 -11.85 17.47
CA ASP A 164 -2.57 -11.89 17.79
C ASP A 164 -3.42 -12.41 16.61
N ASN A 165 -2.93 -12.22 15.39
CA ASN A 165 -3.67 -12.51 14.16
C ASN A 165 -2.88 -13.39 13.16
N PRO A 166 -2.61 -14.67 13.46
CA PRO A 166 -1.72 -15.52 12.66
C PRO A 166 -2.15 -15.74 11.20
N HIS A 167 -3.44 -15.58 10.89
CA HIS A 167 -4.00 -15.79 9.55
C HIS A 167 -4.17 -14.50 8.72
N GLN A 168 -3.81 -13.34 9.29
CA GLN A 168 -4.02 -12.03 8.68
C GLN A 168 -2.83 -11.51 7.86
N GLY A 169 -2.20 -12.40 7.08
CA GLY A 169 -1.21 -12.01 6.07
C GLY A 169 -1.84 -11.37 4.83
N MET A 170 -1.04 -10.65 4.05
CA MET A 170 -1.51 -9.99 2.80
C MET A 170 -1.20 -10.84 1.55
N PRO A 171 -2.10 -10.93 0.56
CA PRO A 171 -3.40 -10.25 0.48
C PRO A 171 -4.44 -10.87 1.44
N PHE A 172 -5.09 -10.01 2.21
CA PHE A 172 -6.02 -10.42 3.25
C PHE A 172 -7.26 -11.09 2.66
N GLY A 173 -7.69 -12.23 3.22
CA GLY A 173 -8.87 -12.97 2.75
C GLY A 173 -8.71 -13.68 1.39
N PHE A 174 -7.57 -13.52 0.71
CA PHE A 174 -7.28 -14.18 -0.56
C PHE A 174 -6.14 -15.21 -0.42
N PRO A 175 -5.98 -16.13 -1.38
CA PRO A 175 -4.82 -17.01 -1.42
C PRO A 175 -3.49 -16.23 -1.51
N PRO A 176 -2.38 -16.82 -1.07
CA PRO A 176 -1.05 -16.24 -1.27
C PRO A 176 -0.75 -16.00 -2.76
N LEU A 177 0.24 -15.14 -3.01
CA LEU A 177 0.79 -14.95 -4.35
C LEU A 177 1.35 -16.27 -4.89
N SER A 178 1.36 -16.42 -6.21
CA SER A 178 2.12 -17.52 -6.81
C SER A 178 3.61 -17.37 -6.47
N LYS A 179 4.35 -18.48 -6.53
CA LYS A 179 5.79 -18.48 -6.22
C LYS A 179 6.57 -17.49 -7.08
N ASP A 180 6.20 -17.36 -8.35
CA ASP A 180 6.84 -16.44 -9.28
C ASP A 180 6.49 -14.98 -8.97
N GLU A 181 5.20 -14.67 -8.74
CA GLU A 181 4.77 -13.32 -8.35
C GLU A 181 5.45 -12.86 -7.05
N PHE A 182 5.49 -13.75 -6.03
CA PHE A 182 6.15 -13.46 -4.76
C PHE A 182 7.65 -13.26 -4.94
N LYS A 183 8.30 -14.10 -5.77
CA LYS A 183 9.73 -13.96 -6.08
C LYS A 183 10.05 -12.62 -6.72
N THR A 184 9.28 -12.19 -7.73
CA THR A 184 9.47 -10.88 -8.39
C THR A 184 9.40 -9.71 -7.40
N ILE A 185 8.37 -9.69 -6.54
CA ILE A 185 8.24 -8.62 -5.54
C ILE A 185 9.37 -8.68 -4.50
N LYS A 186 9.70 -9.89 -4.04
CA LYS A 186 10.77 -10.12 -3.06
C LYS A 186 12.12 -9.63 -3.58
N GLU A 187 12.48 -9.98 -4.82
CA GLU A 187 13.72 -9.54 -5.46
C GLU A 187 13.74 -8.02 -5.69
N TRP A 188 12.62 -7.43 -6.11
CA TRP A 188 12.49 -5.98 -6.25
C TRP A 188 12.68 -5.24 -4.91
N LEU A 189 12.09 -5.73 -3.81
CA LEU A 189 12.30 -5.18 -2.47
C LEU A 189 13.75 -5.38 -2.00
N GLY A 190 14.37 -6.51 -2.35
CA GLY A 190 15.81 -6.75 -2.11
C GLY A 190 16.73 -5.76 -2.80
N GLN A 191 16.32 -5.18 -3.93
CA GLN A 191 17.03 -4.12 -4.63
C GLN A 191 16.79 -2.72 -4.03
N GLY A 192 16.07 -2.62 -2.90
CA GLY A 192 15.68 -1.35 -2.31
C GLY A 192 14.49 -0.69 -3.03
N ALA A 193 13.66 -1.48 -3.71
CA ALA A 193 12.45 -1.03 -4.40
C ALA A 193 12.71 0.16 -5.36
N PRO A 194 13.62 0.02 -6.33
CA PRO A 194 14.06 1.13 -7.17
C PRO A 194 12.88 1.77 -7.91
N ALA A 195 12.78 3.10 -7.80
CA ALA A 195 11.77 3.88 -8.50
C ALA A 195 11.92 3.77 -10.03
N PRO A 196 10.82 3.80 -10.79
CA PRO A 196 10.89 3.99 -12.23
C PRO A 196 11.52 5.35 -12.55
N SER A 197 12.38 5.39 -13.57
CA SER A 197 12.96 6.64 -14.05
C SER A 197 11.91 7.53 -14.71
N ALA A 198 12.12 8.85 -14.70
CA ALA A 198 11.21 9.80 -15.35
C ALA A 198 10.97 9.48 -16.85
N SER A 199 11.99 8.93 -17.53
CA SER A 199 11.89 8.46 -18.91
C SER A 199 10.98 7.24 -19.08
N GLU A 200 10.82 6.41 -18.05
CA GLU A 200 9.97 5.22 -18.07
C GLU A 200 8.51 5.52 -17.69
N ILE A 201 8.28 6.53 -16.83
CA ILE A 201 6.94 6.98 -16.43
C ILE A 201 6.23 7.73 -17.56
N THR A 202 6.99 8.30 -18.51
CA THR A 202 6.41 9.00 -19.65
C THR A 202 5.56 8.00 -20.45
N PRO A 203 4.23 8.19 -20.56
CA PRO A 203 3.41 7.32 -21.38
C PRO A 203 4.02 7.30 -22.77
N SER A 204 4.32 6.11 -23.29
CA SER A 204 4.71 5.98 -24.69
C SER A 204 3.64 6.71 -25.50
N LYS A 205 4.00 7.83 -26.14
CA LYS A 205 3.10 8.59 -27.03
C LYS A 205 2.61 7.74 -28.20
N VAL A 206 3.14 6.54 -28.35
CA VAL A 206 2.72 5.53 -29.29
C VAL A 206 1.80 4.57 -28.55
N ALA A 207 0.50 4.86 -28.55
CA ALA A 207 -0.51 3.83 -28.34
C ALA A 207 -0.18 2.66 -29.28
N SER A 208 -0.23 1.42 -28.79
CA SER A 208 -0.04 0.25 -29.66
C SER A 208 -0.99 0.36 -30.86
N LYS A 209 -0.67 -0.21 -32.02
CA LYS A 209 -1.57 -0.15 -33.20
C LYS A 209 -3.00 -0.61 -32.89
N VAL A 210 -3.14 -1.54 -31.93
CA VAL A 210 -4.44 -1.99 -31.40
C VAL A 210 -5.12 -0.89 -30.60
N ALA A 211 -4.41 -0.26 -29.66
CA ALA A 211 -4.94 0.86 -28.91
C ALA A 211 -5.27 2.08 -29.78
N GLN A 212 -4.54 2.32 -30.88
CA GLN A 212 -4.87 3.38 -31.84
C GLN A 212 -6.22 3.14 -32.51
N LYS A 213 -6.53 1.90 -32.89
CA LYS A 213 -7.83 1.55 -33.47
C LYS A 213 -8.96 1.75 -32.47
N ASP A 214 -8.78 1.30 -31.23
CA ASP A 214 -9.77 1.48 -30.17
C ASP A 214 -9.96 2.98 -29.88
N ILE A 215 -8.86 3.76 -29.81
CA ILE A 215 -8.91 5.23 -29.66
C ILE A 215 -9.71 5.86 -30.80
N GLU A 216 -9.45 5.52 -32.05
CA GLU A 216 -10.19 6.05 -33.20
C GLU A 216 -11.68 5.73 -33.10
N GLU A 217 -12.06 4.52 -32.69
CA GLU A 217 -13.45 4.13 -32.50
C GLU A 217 -14.13 4.95 -31.40
N PHE A 218 -13.46 5.14 -30.26
CA PHE A 218 -13.94 6.01 -29.18
C PHE A 218 -14.03 7.48 -29.61
N GLU A 219 -13.04 8.01 -30.35
CA GLU A 219 -13.05 9.39 -30.85
C GLU A 219 -14.19 9.60 -31.84
N ILE A 220 -14.46 8.65 -32.74
CA ILE A 220 -15.60 8.73 -33.66
C ILE A 220 -16.92 8.71 -32.90
N PHE A 221 -17.07 7.83 -31.91
CA PHE A 221 -18.30 7.73 -31.12
C PHE A 221 -18.54 8.96 -30.25
N LEU A 222 -17.52 9.42 -29.51
CA LEU A 222 -17.63 10.52 -28.55
C LEU A 222 -17.77 11.90 -29.21
N ASN A 223 -17.23 12.09 -30.42
CA ASN A 223 -17.32 13.34 -31.16
C ASN A 223 -18.44 13.35 -32.23
N ASN A 224 -19.28 12.32 -32.29
CA ASN A 224 -20.38 12.27 -33.27
C ASN A 224 -21.44 13.35 -32.96
N PRO A 225 -21.78 14.24 -33.91
CA PRO A 225 -22.69 15.36 -33.68
C PRO A 225 -24.18 14.97 -33.60
N ASP A 226 -24.54 13.71 -33.88
CA ASP A 226 -25.92 13.23 -33.77
C ASP A 226 -26.46 13.35 -32.33
N ALA A 227 -27.71 13.79 -32.18
CA ALA A 227 -28.28 14.14 -30.88
C ALA A 227 -28.28 12.97 -29.87
N LYS A 228 -28.45 11.73 -30.33
CA LYS A 228 -28.40 10.53 -29.48
C LYS A 228 -26.97 10.28 -29.00
N HIS A 229 -25.99 10.41 -29.90
CA HIS A 229 -24.58 10.25 -29.56
C HIS A 229 -24.10 11.35 -28.63
N VAL A 230 -24.49 12.62 -28.85
CA VAL A 230 -24.13 13.73 -27.96
C VAL A 230 -24.62 13.49 -26.53
N MET A 231 -25.87 13.02 -26.34
CA MET A 231 -26.39 12.69 -25.01
C MET A 231 -25.63 11.52 -24.36
N SER A 232 -25.38 10.44 -25.10
CA SER A 232 -24.65 9.28 -24.59
C SER A 232 -23.18 9.58 -24.32
N ALA A 233 -22.50 10.27 -25.22
CA ALA A 233 -21.12 10.71 -25.09
C ALA A 233 -20.95 11.67 -23.92
N ARG A 234 -21.90 12.60 -23.70
CA ARG A 234 -21.92 13.45 -22.52
C ARG A 234 -22.08 12.65 -21.23
N TYR A 235 -23.04 11.72 -21.18
CA TYR A 235 -23.23 10.86 -20.01
C TYR A 235 -21.98 10.03 -19.69
N ILE A 236 -21.40 9.39 -20.72
CA ILE A 236 -20.16 8.63 -20.60
C ILE A 236 -19.01 9.54 -20.18
N TYR A 237 -18.86 10.71 -20.80
CA TYR A 237 -17.84 11.67 -20.43
C TYR A 237 -18.00 12.11 -18.99
N GLU A 238 -19.19 12.49 -18.51
CA GLU A 238 -19.41 12.94 -17.13
C GLU A 238 -19.07 11.84 -16.10
N HIS A 239 -19.41 10.58 -16.39
CA HIS A 239 -19.12 9.46 -15.49
C HIS A 239 -17.66 8.96 -15.60
N LEU A 240 -17.00 9.17 -16.74
CA LEU A 240 -15.56 9.03 -16.89
C LEU A 240 -14.81 10.25 -16.35
N PHE A 241 -15.42 11.42 -16.32
CA PHE A 241 -14.80 12.70 -15.98
C PHE A 241 -14.43 12.73 -14.51
N TRP A 242 -15.18 12.08 -13.61
CA TRP A 242 -14.72 11.90 -12.23
C TRP A 242 -13.41 11.09 -12.16
N ARG A 243 -13.16 10.19 -13.12
CA ARG A 243 -11.88 9.47 -13.27
C ARG A 243 -10.80 10.32 -13.98
N ILE A 244 -11.18 11.17 -14.95
CA ILE A 244 -10.27 12.00 -15.77
C ILE A 244 -9.92 13.36 -15.11
N SER A 245 -10.75 13.87 -14.20
CA SER A 245 -10.49 15.10 -13.41
C SER A 245 -9.22 14.96 -12.57
N HIS A 246 -8.85 13.72 -12.20
CA HIS A 246 -7.59 13.41 -11.55
C HIS A 246 -6.36 13.48 -12.49
N LEU A 247 -6.54 13.46 -13.81
CA LEU A 247 -5.46 13.63 -14.81
C LEU A 247 -5.20 15.10 -15.16
N LYS A 248 -6.22 15.96 -15.20
CA LYS A 248 -6.06 17.39 -15.57
C LYS A 248 -5.42 18.28 -14.49
N ALA A 249 -5.38 17.85 -13.23
CA ALA A 249 -4.63 18.56 -12.19
C ALA A 249 -3.10 18.59 -12.45
N HIS A 250 -2.59 17.76 -13.38
CA HIS A 250 -1.17 17.67 -13.71
C HIS A 250 -0.73 18.60 -14.86
N GLN A 251 -1.65 19.34 -15.52
CA GLN A 251 -1.32 20.18 -16.69
C GLN A 251 -1.40 21.69 -16.48
N MET A 252 -1.71 22.18 -15.26
CA MET A 252 -1.92 23.62 -15.03
C MET A 252 -0.74 24.43 -14.50
N ASN A 253 0.48 23.87 -14.40
CA ASN A 253 1.67 24.62 -13.93
C ASN A 253 2.79 24.70 -14.98
N PHE A 254 2.49 25.12 -16.21
CA PHE A 254 3.51 25.43 -17.22
C PHE A 254 3.27 26.73 -18.01
N LEU A 255 2.50 27.68 -17.48
CA LEU A 255 2.49 29.05 -17.98
C LEU A 255 2.29 30.05 -16.82
N SER A 256 3.40 30.41 -16.19
CA SER A 256 3.69 31.74 -15.64
C SER A 256 5.20 31.90 -15.52
#